data_AF-A0A1H0T5W0-F1
#
_entry.id   AF-A0A1H0T5W0-F1
#
_cell.length_a   1.000
_cell.length_b   1.000
_cell.length_c   1.000
_cell.angle_alpha   90.00
_cell.angle_beta   90.00
_cell.angle_gamma   90.00
#
_symmetry.space_group_name_H-M   'P 1'
#
loop_
_entity.id
_entity.type
_entity.pdbx_description
1 polymer ?
#
loop_
_entity_poly.entity_id
_entity_poly.type
_entity_poly.pdbx_seq_one_letter_code
_entity_poly.pdbx_strand_id
1 'polypeptide(L)' 'MPKITKIACHYDLTIPKGTREKAERALNVFDRNCPVSQTLKGSVEFEHSWTILEEE' A
#
# COMPACT_ATOMS: atom_id res chain seq x y z
N MET A 1 11.37 24.35 11.12
CA MET A 1 11.51 23.33 10.04
C MET A 1 10.23 22.52 9.98
N PRO A 2 9.52 22.48 8.85
CA PRO A 2 8.41 21.56 8.68
C PRO A 2 8.94 20.12 8.69
N LYS A 3 8.31 19.26 9.48
CA LYS A 3 8.57 17.81 9.50
C LYS A 3 7.31 17.11 8.98
N ILE A 4 7.49 16.11 8.13
CA ILE A 4 6.40 15.25 7.71
C ILE A 4 6.04 14.36 8.88
N THR A 5 4.82 14.47 9.38
CA THR A 5 4.29 13.68 10.50
C THR A 5 3.45 12.51 10.03
N LYS A 6 2.87 12.60 8.83
CA LYS A 6 1.99 11.59 8.26
C LYS A 6 2.17 11.47 6.75
N ILE A 7 2.17 10.24 6.26
CA ILE A 7 2.19 9.90 4.82
C ILE A 7 1.02 8.94 4.58
N ALA A 8 0.17 9.29 3.61
CA ALA A 8 -0.91 8.43 3.15
C ALA A 8 -0.67 8.08 1.68
N CYS A 9 -0.50 6.79 1.39
CA CYS A 9 -0.40 6.28 0.04
C CYS A 9 -1.69 5.57 -0.36
N HIS A 10 -2.26 5.99 -1.50
CA HIS A 10 -3.37 5.31 -2.15
C HIS A 10 -2.85 4.61 -3.40
N TYR A 11 -3.19 3.34 -3.56
CA TYR A 11 -2.81 2.53 -4.73
C TYR A 11 -4.04 2.15 -5.52
N ASP A 12 -4.14 2.68 -6.74
CA ASP A 12 -5.14 2.24 -7.72
C ASP A 12 -4.56 1.07 -8.52
N LEU A 13 -5.19 -0.10 -8.41
CA LEU A 13 -4.72 -1.35 -9.00
C LEU A 13 -5.79 -1.89 -9.94
N THR A 14 -5.45 -1.96 -11.21
CA THR A 14 -6.23 -2.69 -12.21
C THR A 14 -5.68 -4.10 -12.32
N ILE A 15 -6.53 -5.10 -12.09
CA ILE A 15 -6.15 -6.51 -12.14
C ILE A 15 -7.08 -7.28 -13.07
N PRO A 16 -6.59 -8.35 -13.71
CA PRO A 16 -7.44 -9.21 -14.53
C PRO A 16 -8.43 -9.99 -13.66
N LYS A 17 -9.63 -10.23 -14.21
CA LYS A 17 -10.72 -10.97 -13.56
C LYS A 17 -10.25 -12.29 -12.94
N GLY A 18 -10.63 -12.54 -11.69
CA GLY A 18 -10.29 -13.78 -10.97
C GLY A 18 -8.91 -13.79 -10.30
N THR A 19 -8.14 -12.69 -10.38
CA THR A 19 -6.86 -12.55 -9.65
C THR A 19 -6.95 -11.70 -8.38
N ARG A 20 -8.16 -11.28 -7.99
CA ARG A 20 -8.43 -10.46 -6.80
C ARG A 20 -7.80 -11.00 -5.52
N GLU A 21 -8.00 -12.28 -5.24
CA GLU A 21 -7.48 -12.90 -4.02
C GLU A 21 -5.94 -12.91 -3.98
N LYS A 22 -5.28 -13.00 -5.15
CA LYS A 22 -3.81 -12.91 -5.26
C LYS A 22 -3.34 -11.47 -5.06
N ALA A 23 -4.06 -10.49 -5.62
CA ALA A 23 -3.76 -9.07 -5.45
C ALA A 23 -3.89 -8.65 -3.98
N GLU A 24 -4.97 -9.03 -3.30
CA GLU A 24 -5.16 -8.74 -1.86
C GLU A 24 -4.07 -9.38 -0.99
N ARG A 25 -3.66 -10.61 -1.30
CA ARG A 25 -2.52 -11.24 -0.62
C ARG A 25 -1.22 -10.48 -0.87
N ALA A 26 -0.95 -10.06 -2.10
CA ALA A 26 0.24 -9.29 -2.44
C ALA A 26 0.27 -7.94 -1.72
N LEU A 27 -0.87 -7.25 -1.62
CA LEU A 27 -0.99 -5.96 -0.92
C LEU A 27 -0.77 -6.07 0.58
N ASN A 28 -1.29 -7.13 1.21
CA ASN A 28 -1.03 -7.41 2.63
C ASN A 28 0.45 -7.71 2.92
N VAL A 29 1.17 -8.34 1.98
CA VAL A 29 2.61 -8.61 2.13
C VAL A 29 3.45 -7.38 1.77
N PHE A 30 2.96 -6.53 0.87
CA PHE A 30 3.66 -5.32 0.43
C PHE A 30 3.98 -4.38 1.60
N ASP A 31 3.05 -4.19 2.54
CA ASP A 31 3.29 -3.38 3.74
C ASP A 31 4.48 -3.88 4.58
N ARG A 32 4.64 -5.20 4.69
CA ARG A 32 5.76 -5.82 5.42
C ARG A 32 7.09 -5.69 4.68
N ASN A 33 7.07 -5.72 3.35
CA ASN A 33 8.29 -5.70 2.53
C ASN A 33 8.64 -4.30 2.00
N CYS A 34 7.82 -3.27 2.23
CA CYS A 34 8.11 -1.92 1.76
C CYS A 34 9.28 -1.31 2.55
N PRO A 35 10.47 -1.11 1.95
CA PRO A 35 11.64 -0.60 2.66
C PRO A 35 11.42 0.82 3.18
N VAL A 36 10.57 1.61 2.50
CA VAL A 36 10.20 2.97 2.92
C VAL A 36 9.41 2.94 4.23
N SER A 37 8.38 2.12 4.31
CA SER A 37 7.52 2.01 5.49
C SER A 37 8.28 1.41 6.69
N GLN A 38 9.21 0.47 6.45
CA GLN A 38 10.09 -0.04 7.52
C GLN A 38 11.10 1.00 8.01
N THR A 39 11.63 1.86 7.13
CA THR A 39 12.59 2.91 7.51
C THR A 39 11.92 4.05 8.27
N LEU A 40 10.67 4.37 7.94
CA LEU A 40 9.90 5.45 8.55
C LEU A 40 9.15 5.02 9.82
N LYS A 41 9.12 3.72 10.11
CA LYS A 41 8.45 3.13 11.27
C LYS A 41 9.00 3.72 12.56
N GLY A 42 8.14 4.41 13.31
CA GLY A 42 8.48 5.09 14.58
C GLY A 42 8.84 6.57 14.45
N SER A 43 8.94 7.11 13.24
CA SER A 43 9.18 8.55 13.00
C SER A 43 8.01 9.28 12.35
N VAL A 44 7.24 8.58 11.51
CA VAL A 44 6.13 9.14 10.73
C VAL A 44 4.98 8.14 10.70
N GLU A 45 3.74 8.61 10.85
CA GLU A 45 2.55 7.77 10.65
C GLU A 45 2.39 7.45 9.18
N PHE A 46 2.36 6.15 8.83
CA PHE A 46 2.24 5.69 7.45
C PHE A 46 0.94 4.92 7.26
N GLU A 47 0.07 5.41 6.38
CA GLU A 47 -1.18 4.76 6.01
C GLU A 47 -1.11 4.30 4.56
N HIS A 48 -1.48 3.04 4.33
CA HIS A 48 -1.65 2.49 2.98
C HIS A 48 -3.13 2.21 2.75
N SER A 49 -3.63 2.63 1.59
CA SER A 49 -4.97 2.34 1.12
C SER A 49 -4.87 1.88 -0.33
N TRP A 50 -5.79 1.03 -0.78
CA TRP A 50 -5.79 0.54 -2.15
C TRP A 50 -7.20 0.40 -2.68
N THR A 51 -7.35 0.66 -3.97
CA THR A 51 -8.57 0.44 -4.75
C THR A 51 -8.26 -0.60 -5.80
N ILE A 52 -9.00 -1.71 -5.79
CA ILE A 52 -8.84 -2.78 -6.77
C ILE A 52 -10.00 -2.70 -7.78
N LEU A 53 -9.65 -2.46 -9.05
CA LEU A 53 -10.55 -2.55 -10.19
C LEU A 53 -10.28 -3.85 -10.95
N GLU A 54 -11.32 -4.65 -11.17
CA GLU A 54 -11.23 -5.86 -11.99
C GLU A 54 -11.59 -5.50 -13.44
N GLU A 55 -10.64 -5.65 -14.36
CA GLU A 55 -10.84 -5.48 -15.80
C GLU A 55 -11.03 -6.85 -16.49
N GLU A 56 -11.92 -6.90 -17.48
CA GLU A 56 -12.46 -8.12 -18.09
C GLU A 56 -11.54 -8.80 -19.09
#